data_AF-A0A3R6Z3T0-F1
#
_entry.id   AF-A0A3R6Z3T0-F1
#
_cell.length_a   1.000
_cell.length_b   1.000
_cell.length_c   1.000
_cell.angle_alpha   90.00
_cell.angle_beta   90.00
_cell.angle_gamma   90.00
#
_symmetry.space_group_name_H-M   'P 1'
#
loop_
_entity.id
_entity.type
_entity.pdbx_description
1 polymer ?
#
loop_
_entity_poly.entity_id
_entity_poly.type
_entity_poly.pdbx_seq_one_letter_code
_entity_poly.pdbx_strand_id
1 'polypeptide(L)'
;MKLLLPTLAAMLVHQASATCLSTCNQHTLNAEEDLCTPYRDQLPRPTLYNFCVDAFRKGGQRACEEYCTNTGGADAVLGSLQAQSCDHLRTTRPKAALTICNKAFRTATTRAKAFVESGSIVEPPKQVAAAAAAPAAPVEVKPKQDAKPDIKIEPKKKSPLEAARDEAKLAFDTDASRLGEL
;
A
#
# COMPACT_ATOMS: atom_id res chain seq x y z
N MET A 1 -22.76 16.56 30.91
CA MET A 1 -21.98 16.17 29.70
C MET A 1 -20.72 15.44 30.13
N LYS A 2 -20.60 14.12 29.89
CA LYS A 2 -19.40 13.33 30.28
C LYS A 2 -19.19 12.06 29.39
N LEU A 3 -19.64 12.11 28.14
CA LEU A 3 -19.69 10.97 27.20
C LEU A 3 -18.72 11.09 25.99
N LEU A 4 -17.90 12.15 25.92
CA LEU A 4 -17.07 12.46 24.74
C LEU A 4 -15.63 11.91 24.78
N LEU A 5 -15.14 11.43 25.93
CA LEU A 5 -13.79 10.88 26.04
C LEU A 5 -13.61 9.47 25.43
N PRO A 6 -14.51 8.47 25.62
CA PRO A 6 -14.25 7.11 25.13
C PRO A 6 -14.28 7.02 23.60
N THR A 7 -15.07 7.86 22.94
CA THR A 7 -15.14 7.93 21.47
C THR A 7 -13.86 8.47 20.84
N LEU A 8 -13.24 9.51 21.44
CA LEU A 8 -11.96 10.06 21.00
C LEU A 8 -10.82 9.04 21.09
N ALA A 9 -10.73 8.30 22.20
CA ALA A 9 -9.74 7.24 22.36
C ALA A 9 -9.94 6.09 21.36
N ALA A 10 -11.19 5.65 21.15
CA ALA A 10 -11.51 4.60 20.19
C ALA A 10 -11.18 5.00 18.73
N MET A 11 -11.40 6.27 18.35
CA MET A 11 -11.03 6.78 17.03
C MET A 11 -9.51 6.82 16.81
N LEU A 12 -8.73 7.23 17.83
CA LEU A 12 -7.26 7.25 17.75
C LEU A 12 -6.68 5.84 17.54
N VAL A 13 -7.20 4.84 18.26
CA VAL A 13 -6.78 3.43 18.10
C VAL A 13 -7.14 2.91 16.70
N HIS A 14 -8.33 3.22 16.18
CA HIS A 14 -8.73 2.84 14.81
C HIS A 14 -7.90 3.53 13.73
N GLN A 15 -7.48 4.79 13.94
CA GLN A 15 -6.59 5.48 13.00
C GLN A 15 -5.19 4.87 13.00
N ALA A 16 -4.64 4.56 14.17
CA ALA A 16 -3.32 3.92 14.29
C ALA A 16 -3.28 2.50 13.68
N SER A 17 -4.35 1.71 13.85
CA SER A 17 -4.44 0.41 13.18
C SER A 17 -4.63 0.55 11.67
N ALA A 18 -5.44 1.50 11.19
CA ALA A 18 -5.62 1.74 9.76
C ALA A 18 -4.33 2.20 9.05
N THR A 19 -3.53 3.09 9.67
CA THR A 19 -2.23 3.51 9.11
C THR A 19 -1.20 2.38 9.16
N CYS A 20 -1.19 1.58 10.23
CA CYS A 20 -0.39 0.36 10.31
C CYS A 20 -0.72 -0.59 9.15
N LEU A 21 -2.00 -0.91 8.95
CA LEU A 21 -2.46 -1.83 7.90
C LEU A 21 -2.07 -1.35 6.51
N SER A 22 -2.31 -0.08 6.18
CA SER A 22 -1.97 0.48 4.87
C SER A 22 -0.47 0.42 4.59
N THR A 23 0.35 0.88 5.55
CA THR A 23 1.80 0.96 5.39
C THR A 23 2.46 -0.43 5.40
N CYS A 24 1.99 -1.35 6.24
CA CYS A 24 2.44 -2.74 6.29
C CYS A 24 2.14 -3.47 4.98
N ASN A 25 0.94 -3.31 4.44
CA ASN A 25 0.56 -3.91 3.15
C ASN A 25 1.46 -3.39 2.03
N GLN A 26 1.67 -2.06 1.95
CA GLN A 26 2.56 -1.47 0.95
C GLN A 26 4.01 -1.95 1.12
N HIS A 27 4.55 -1.96 2.34
CA HIS A 27 5.90 -2.45 2.60
C HIS A 27 6.09 -3.92 2.22
N THR A 28 5.07 -4.76 2.47
CA THR A 28 5.12 -6.18 2.16
C THR A 28 5.04 -6.42 0.65
N LEU A 29 4.08 -5.79 -0.05
CA LEU A 29 3.88 -5.93 -1.49
C LEU A 29 5.10 -5.50 -2.32
N ASN A 30 5.88 -4.52 -1.85
CA ASN A 30 7.12 -4.10 -2.52
C ASN A 30 8.16 -5.22 -2.71
N ALA A 31 8.05 -6.34 -1.98
CA ALA A 31 8.96 -7.48 -2.07
C ALA A 31 8.35 -8.71 -2.78
N GLU A 32 7.14 -8.59 -3.31
CA GLU A 32 6.46 -9.65 -4.06
C GLU A 32 7.21 -9.97 -5.36
N GLU A 33 7.50 -8.94 -6.15
CA GLU A 33 8.19 -9.08 -7.45
C GLU A 33 9.59 -9.67 -7.28
N ASP A 34 10.38 -9.21 -6.29
CA ASP A 34 11.70 -9.76 -5.97
C ASP A 34 11.65 -11.28 -5.69
N LEU A 35 10.60 -11.74 -5.00
CA LEU A 35 10.46 -13.13 -4.63
C LEU A 35 9.88 -14.00 -5.75
N CYS A 36 8.93 -13.46 -6.51
CA CYS A 36 8.13 -14.22 -7.47
C CYS A 36 8.64 -14.15 -8.91
N THR A 37 9.36 -13.09 -9.31
CA THR A 37 9.98 -12.95 -10.64
C THR A 37 10.73 -14.20 -11.12
N PRO A 38 11.53 -14.92 -10.30
CA PRO A 38 12.23 -16.14 -10.74
C PRO A 38 11.30 -17.27 -11.22
N TYR A 39 10.02 -17.25 -10.87
CA TYR A 39 9.02 -18.24 -11.29
C TYR A 39 8.22 -17.81 -12.52
N ARG A 40 8.28 -16.52 -12.92
CA ARG A 40 7.58 -15.96 -14.09
C ARG A 40 7.90 -16.70 -15.38
N ASP A 41 9.15 -17.15 -15.50
CA ASP A 41 9.66 -17.81 -16.69
C ASP A 41 9.69 -19.35 -16.62
N GLN A 42 9.27 -19.93 -15.50
CA GLN A 42 9.30 -21.39 -15.28
C GLN A 42 8.04 -22.08 -15.81
N LEU A 43 8.22 -23.27 -16.38
CA LEU A 43 7.10 -24.14 -16.77
C LEU A 43 6.56 -24.93 -15.57
N PRO A 44 5.23 -25.15 -15.48
CA PRO A 44 4.18 -24.64 -16.36
C PRO A 44 3.93 -23.13 -16.16
N ARG A 45 3.92 -22.38 -17.26
CA ARG A 45 3.66 -20.92 -17.26
C ARG A 45 2.15 -20.66 -17.34
N PRO A 46 1.61 -19.62 -16.66
CA PRO A 46 2.23 -18.83 -15.58
C PRO A 46 2.01 -19.46 -14.19
N THR A 47 1.62 -20.73 -14.11
CA THR A 47 1.05 -21.35 -12.89
C THR A 47 1.94 -21.23 -11.65
N LEU A 48 3.26 -21.40 -11.80
CA LEU A 48 4.19 -21.29 -10.67
C LEU A 48 4.33 -19.85 -10.14
N TYR A 49 4.28 -18.86 -11.02
CA TYR A 49 4.28 -17.44 -10.64
C TYR A 49 3.01 -17.09 -9.88
N ASN A 50 1.85 -17.52 -10.39
CA ASN A 50 0.56 -17.29 -9.73
C ASN A 50 0.53 -17.91 -8.32
N PHE A 51 0.97 -19.15 -8.15
CA PHE A 51 1.07 -19.78 -6.82
C PHE A 51 2.02 -19.04 -5.86
N CYS A 52 3.04 -18.34 -6.37
CA CYS A 52 3.89 -17.48 -5.56
C CYS A 52 3.14 -16.21 -5.15
N VAL A 53 2.59 -15.47 -6.12
CA VAL A 53 1.90 -14.20 -5.91
C VAL A 53 0.68 -14.36 -5.01
N ASP A 54 -0.19 -15.34 -5.28
CA ASP A 54 -1.42 -15.56 -4.51
C ASP A 54 -1.10 -15.88 -3.04
N ALA A 55 -0.10 -16.74 -2.80
CA ALA A 55 0.34 -17.09 -1.46
C ALA A 55 1.05 -15.93 -0.74
N PHE A 56 1.83 -15.13 -1.47
CA PHE A 56 2.50 -13.94 -0.93
C PHE A 56 1.48 -12.88 -0.52
N ARG A 57 0.53 -12.52 -1.39
CA ARG A 57 -0.52 -11.53 -1.12
C ARG A 57 -1.40 -11.96 0.04
N LYS A 58 -1.89 -13.21 0.04
CA LYS A 58 -2.74 -13.73 1.10
C LYS A 58 -2.02 -13.80 2.45
N GLY A 59 -0.75 -14.22 2.45
CA GLY A 59 0.09 -14.24 3.64
C GLY A 59 0.39 -12.85 4.18
N GLY A 60 0.74 -11.90 3.30
CA GLY A 60 1.08 -10.52 3.65
C GLY A 60 -0.11 -9.73 4.17
N GLN A 61 -1.25 -9.76 3.46
CA GLN A 61 -2.49 -9.11 3.88
C GLN A 61 -2.93 -9.59 5.26
N ARG A 62 -3.05 -10.91 5.46
CA ARG A 62 -3.51 -11.42 6.75
C ARG A 62 -2.47 -11.24 7.85
N ALA A 63 -1.18 -11.26 7.54
CA ALA A 63 -0.14 -10.95 8.53
C ALA A 63 -0.22 -9.49 8.99
N CYS A 64 -0.37 -8.53 8.08
CA CYS A 64 -0.59 -7.14 8.46
C CYS A 64 -1.86 -6.98 9.31
N GLU A 65 -2.96 -7.65 8.95
CA GLU A 65 -4.18 -7.68 9.76
C GLU A 65 -3.96 -8.21 11.18
N GLU A 66 -3.35 -9.39 11.35
CA GLU A 66 -3.08 -9.95 12.67
C GLU A 66 -2.07 -9.11 13.47
N TYR A 67 -0.92 -8.72 12.89
CA TYR A 67 0.10 -7.98 13.63
C TYR A 67 -0.32 -6.55 13.99
N CYS A 68 -1.07 -5.85 13.13
CA CYS A 68 -1.55 -4.48 13.41
C CYS A 68 -2.77 -4.44 14.38
N THR A 69 -3.43 -5.57 14.67
CA THR A 69 -4.64 -5.59 15.52
C THR A 69 -4.58 -6.56 16.71
N ASN A 70 -3.76 -7.60 16.65
CA ASN A 70 -3.76 -8.73 17.58
C ASN A 70 -2.37 -9.39 17.70
N THR A 71 -1.45 -8.75 18.43
CA THR A 71 -0.07 -9.22 18.60
C THR A 71 0.08 -10.53 19.38
N GLY A 72 -0.91 -10.92 20.20
CA GLY A 72 -0.80 -12.03 21.15
C GLY A 72 -0.94 -13.45 20.55
N GLY A 73 -1.38 -13.59 19.31
CA GLY A 73 -1.66 -14.90 18.69
C GLY A 73 -1.38 -15.00 17.19
N ALA A 74 -0.86 -13.95 16.56
CA ALA A 74 -0.69 -13.84 15.12
C ALA A 74 0.08 -15.02 14.49
N ASP A 75 1.23 -15.43 15.06
CA ASP A 75 2.04 -16.53 14.53
C ASP A 75 1.26 -17.86 14.43
N ALA A 76 0.41 -18.17 15.41
CA ALA A 76 -0.37 -19.41 15.43
C ALA A 76 -1.49 -19.39 14.39
N VAL A 77 -2.20 -18.26 14.27
CA VAL A 77 -3.25 -18.05 13.25
C VAL A 77 -2.63 -18.14 11.85
N LEU A 78 -1.54 -17.43 11.60
CA LEU A 78 -0.85 -17.41 10.30
C LEU A 78 -0.25 -18.77 9.94
N GLY A 79 0.28 -19.52 10.91
CA GLY A 79 0.75 -20.89 10.69
C GLY A 79 -0.37 -21.85 10.26
N SER A 80 -1.56 -21.73 10.87
CA SER A 80 -2.73 -22.51 10.45
C SER A 80 -3.24 -22.11 9.06
N LEU A 81 -3.25 -20.80 8.76
CA LEU A 81 -3.68 -20.26 7.48
C LEU A 81 -2.70 -20.60 6.35
N GLN A 82 -1.40 -20.66 6.63
CA GLN A 82 -0.39 -21.14 5.67
C GLN A 82 -0.73 -22.56 5.21
N ALA A 83 -0.97 -23.47 6.17
CA ALA A 83 -1.30 -24.87 5.87
C ALA A 83 -2.55 -24.95 4.99
N GLN A 84 -3.66 -24.31 5.41
CA GLN A 84 -4.91 -24.27 4.64
C GLN A 84 -4.74 -23.68 3.24
N SER A 85 -3.94 -22.62 3.10
CA SER A 85 -3.75 -21.92 1.82
C SER A 85 -2.96 -22.75 0.81
N CYS A 86 -1.98 -23.54 1.26
CA CYS A 86 -1.13 -24.34 0.39
C CYS A 86 -1.54 -25.83 0.29
N ASP A 87 -2.51 -26.31 1.07
CA ASP A 87 -2.83 -27.75 1.16
C ASP A 87 -3.24 -28.38 -0.18
N HIS A 88 -4.04 -27.64 -0.97
CA HIS A 88 -4.46 -28.07 -2.31
C HIS A 88 -3.28 -28.37 -3.25
N LEU A 89 -2.09 -27.78 -3.01
CA LEU A 89 -0.90 -28.00 -3.82
C LEU A 89 -0.11 -29.27 -3.46
N ARG A 90 -0.51 -30.01 -2.41
CA ARG A 90 0.16 -31.27 -2.01
C ARG A 90 0.02 -32.37 -3.06
N THR A 91 -1.09 -32.38 -3.78
CA THR A 91 -1.39 -33.33 -4.86
C THR A 91 -1.15 -32.73 -6.26
N THR A 92 -1.04 -31.40 -6.37
CA THR A 92 -0.81 -30.69 -7.63
C THR A 92 0.61 -30.91 -8.18
N ARG A 93 0.72 -30.98 -9.51
CA ARG A 93 2.01 -30.93 -10.22
C ARG A 93 2.25 -29.52 -10.79
N PRO A 94 3.49 -29.03 -10.82
CA PRO A 94 4.73 -29.70 -10.39
C PRO A 94 4.88 -29.69 -8.86
N LYS A 95 5.67 -30.63 -8.32
CA LYS A 95 5.92 -30.74 -6.86
C LYS A 95 6.50 -29.47 -6.23
N ALA A 96 7.12 -28.60 -7.02
CA ALA A 96 7.63 -27.30 -6.58
C ALA A 96 6.53 -26.34 -6.11
N ALA A 97 5.29 -26.47 -6.61
CA ALA A 97 4.19 -25.56 -6.31
C ALA A 97 3.91 -25.43 -4.80
N LEU A 98 3.85 -26.56 -4.08
CA LEU A 98 3.70 -26.58 -2.62
C LEU A 98 4.84 -25.80 -1.93
N THR A 99 6.09 -26.06 -2.31
CA THR A 99 7.26 -25.39 -1.72
C THR A 99 7.25 -23.89 -2.00
N ILE A 100 6.89 -23.49 -3.22
CA ILE A 100 6.77 -22.09 -3.64
C ILE A 100 5.70 -21.37 -2.81
N CYS A 101 4.49 -21.92 -2.71
CA CYS A 101 3.41 -21.36 -1.89
C CYS A 101 3.83 -21.21 -0.42
N ASN A 102 4.40 -22.26 0.19
CA ASN A 102 4.86 -22.22 1.57
C ASN A 102 5.99 -21.21 1.81
N LYS A 103 6.92 -21.05 0.84
CA LYS A 103 7.99 -20.04 0.89
C LYS A 103 7.41 -18.63 0.79
N ALA A 104 6.57 -18.39 -0.23
CA ALA A 104 5.95 -17.09 -0.49
C ALA A 104 5.12 -16.59 0.69
N PHE A 105 4.24 -17.43 1.21
CA PHE A 105 3.44 -17.12 2.39
C PHE A 105 4.32 -16.77 3.59
N ARG A 106 5.34 -17.60 3.90
CA ARG A 106 6.26 -17.34 5.02
C ARG A 106 7.01 -16.03 4.85
N THR A 107 7.63 -15.79 3.70
CA THR A 107 8.37 -14.54 3.44
C THR A 107 7.47 -13.32 3.64
N ALA A 108 6.23 -13.33 3.13
CA ALA A 108 5.28 -12.25 3.36
C ALA A 108 4.96 -12.05 4.85
N THR A 109 4.65 -13.13 5.58
CA THR A 109 4.37 -13.06 7.03
C THR A 109 5.56 -12.55 7.85
N THR A 110 6.79 -12.95 7.51
CA THR A 110 8.01 -12.50 8.20
C THR A 110 8.29 -11.02 7.94
N ARG A 111 8.04 -10.52 6.71
CA ARG A 111 8.22 -9.09 6.40
C ARG A 111 7.17 -8.22 7.09
N ALA A 112 5.91 -8.64 7.09
CA ALA A 112 4.84 -7.96 7.83
C ALA A 112 5.15 -7.91 9.33
N LYS A 113 5.58 -9.03 9.92
CA LYS A 113 6.02 -9.10 11.33
C LYS A 113 7.15 -8.10 11.62
N ALA A 114 8.23 -8.18 10.84
CA ALA A 114 9.38 -7.31 11.02
C ALA A 114 9.04 -5.81 10.90
N PHE A 115 8.14 -5.43 9.99
CA PHE A 115 7.68 -4.05 9.82
C PHE A 115 6.89 -3.52 11.03
N VAL A 116 6.02 -4.35 11.61
CA VAL A 116 5.22 -3.97 12.79
C VAL A 116 6.10 -3.96 14.04
N GLU A 117 6.97 -4.95 14.22
CA GLU A 117 7.91 -5.03 15.33
C GLU A 117 8.99 -3.93 15.29
N SER A 118 9.40 -3.46 14.10
CA SER A 118 10.34 -2.34 13.96
C SER A 118 9.73 -0.97 14.27
N GLY A 119 8.45 -0.91 14.66
CA GLY A 119 7.77 0.33 15.02
C GLY A 119 7.70 1.32 13.85
N SER A 120 7.78 0.87 12.60
CA SER A 120 7.84 1.73 11.40
C SER A 120 6.48 2.34 11.00
N ILE A 121 5.54 2.36 11.94
CA ILE A 121 4.32 3.16 11.91
C ILE A 121 4.74 4.58 12.28
N VAL A 122 4.77 5.49 11.31
CA VAL A 122 5.07 6.90 11.54
C VAL A 122 4.17 7.44 12.65
N GLU A 123 4.79 7.98 13.71
CA GLU A 123 4.11 8.57 14.87
C GLU A 123 3.02 9.54 14.36
N PRO A 124 1.75 9.41 14.84
CA PRO A 124 0.68 10.28 14.36
C PRO A 124 1.08 11.74 14.58
N PRO A 125 0.77 12.66 13.64
CA PRO A 125 1.35 13.99 13.60
C PRO A 125 1.16 14.69 14.94
N LYS A 126 2.27 14.75 15.70
CA LYS A 126 2.36 15.37 17.01
C LYS A 126 1.82 16.78 16.85
N GLN A 127 0.70 17.07 17.51
CA GLN A 127 0.09 18.39 17.43
C GLN A 127 1.14 19.42 17.83
N VAL A 128 1.64 20.16 16.84
CA VAL A 128 2.45 21.36 17.08
C VAL A 128 1.50 22.39 17.67
N ALA A 129 1.38 22.32 18.99
CA ALA A 129 0.77 23.36 19.80
C ALA A 129 1.43 24.68 19.39
N ALA A 130 0.62 25.64 18.95
CA ALA A 130 1.08 26.93 18.47
C ALA A 130 1.75 27.70 19.61
N ALA A 131 3.07 27.54 19.74
CA ALA A 131 3.89 28.34 20.63
C ALA A 131 4.07 29.72 19.99
N ALA A 132 3.50 30.73 20.65
CA ALA A 132 3.38 32.09 20.16
C ALA A 132 4.70 32.70 19.66
N ALA A 133 4.66 33.32 18.48
CA ALA A 133 5.63 34.32 18.10
C ALA A 133 5.41 35.59 18.94
N ALA A 134 6.48 36.16 19.48
CA ALA A 134 6.48 37.48 20.10
C ALA A 134 7.12 38.52 19.16
N PRO A 135 6.71 39.81 19.21
CA PRO A 135 6.76 40.68 18.03
C PRO A 135 7.86 41.76 18.07
N ALA A 136 8.23 42.24 16.88
CA ALA A 136 8.80 43.57 16.67
C ALA A 136 8.36 44.13 15.29
N ALA A 137 7.33 44.97 15.33
CA ALA A 137 6.93 45.91 14.26
C ALA A 137 7.46 47.33 14.67
N PRO A 138 7.22 48.46 13.95
CA PRO A 138 6.29 48.68 12.82
C PRO A 138 6.85 49.62 11.71
N VAL A 139 5.92 50.33 11.03
CA VAL A 139 6.08 51.35 9.95
C VAL A 139 6.18 50.74 8.53
N GLU A 140 5.35 51.08 7.52
CA GLU A 140 4.01 51.72 7.41
C GLU A 140 3.46 51.45 5.97
N VAL A 141 2.21 51.70 5.51
CA VAL A 141 0.95 52.24 6.09
C VAL A 141 -0.28 51.55 5.39
N LYS A 142 -1.41 52.26 5.20
CA LYS A 142 -2.68 51.94 4.50
C LYS A 142 -3.28 53.29 4.00
N PRO A 143 -4.26 53.42 3.06
CA PRO A 143 -5.51 52.63 3.09
C PRO A 143 -6.37 52.47 1.79
N LYS A 144 -7.38 51.56 1.85
CA LYS A 144 -8.68 51.54 1.10
C LYS A 144 -8.63 51.31 -0.43
N GLN A 145 -9.61 50.70 -1.12
CA GLN A 145 -10.94 50.15 -0.74
C GLN A 145 -11.43 49.06 -1.75
N ASP A 146 -12.40 48.25 -1.31
CA ASP A 146 -13.48 47.55 -2.06
C ASP A 146 -13.32 47.18 -3.56
N ALA A 147 -13.40 45.88 -3.88
CA ALA A 147 -14.35 45.27 -4.85
C ALA A 147 -14.00 43.81 -5.28
N LYS A 148 -15.04 42.99 -5.47
CA LYS A 148 -15.06 41.79 -6.36
C LYS A 148 -15.14 42.27 -7.83
N PRO A 149 -14.92 41.42 -8.86
CA PRO A 149 -14.16 40.16 -8.94
C PRO A 149 -13.13 40.17 -10.10
N ASP A 150 -12.27 39.15 -10.23
CA ASP A 150 -12.12 38.34 -11.47
C ASP A 150 -11.12 37.19 -11.24
N ILE A 151 -11.46 35.95 -11.60
CA ILE A 151 -10.52 34.82 -11.54
C ILE A 151 -10.01 34.54 -12.96
N LYS A 152 -8.86 35.13 -13.31
CA LYS A 152 -8.10 34.69 -14.49
C LYS A 152 -7.48 33.33 -14.22
N ILE A 153 -8.21 32.28 -14.61
CA ILE A 153 -7.69 30.92 -14.71
C ILE A 153 -6.76 30.86 -15.92
N GLU A 154 -5.45 30.96 -15.71
CA GLU A 154 -4.50 30.60 -16.77
C GLU A 154 -4.52 29.08 -17.01
N PRO A 155 -4.32 28.60 -18.27
CA PRO A 155 -4.57 27.22 -18.61
C PRO A 155 -3.53 26.29 -17.98
N LYS A 156 -4.00 25.24 -17.29
CA LYS A 156 -3.12 24.15 -16.84
C LYS A 156 -2.40 23.56 -18.05
N LYS A 157 -1.07 23.71 -18.10
CA LYS A 157 -0.23 22.85 -18.94
C LYS A 157 -0.53 21.40 -18.55
N LYS A 158 -0.79 20.53 -19.55
CA LYS A 158 -1.10 19.10 -19.36
C LYS A 158 -0.15 18.49 -18.34
N SER A 159 -0.68 17.73 -17.40
CA SER A 159 0.16 17.03 -16.42
C SER A 159 1.03 15.98 -17.12
N PRO A 160 2.19 15.60 -16.56
CA PRO A 160 3.00 14.50 -17.10
C PRO A 160 2.23 13.19 -17.26
N LEU A 161 1.20 12.95 -16.43
CA LEU A 161 0.30 11.79 -16.58
C LEU A 161 -0.59 11.85 -17.82
N GLU A 162 -0.97 13.02 -18.31
CA GLU A 162 -1.74 13.15 -19.55
C GLU A 162 -0.84 12.96 -20.77
N ALA A 163 0.38 13.48 -20.75
CA ALA A 163 1.37 13.23 -21.80
C ALA A 163 1.68 11.73 -21.94
N ALA A 164 1.94 11.03 -20.83
CA ALA A 164 2.18 9.58 -20.85
C ALA A 164 0.96 8.75 -21.32
N ARG A 165 -0.27 9.25 -21.10
CA ARG A 165 -1.50 8.61 -21.59
C ARG A 165 -1.71 8.84 -23.09
N ASP A 166 -1.45 10.05 -23.57
CA ASP A 166 -1.52 10.38 -25.00
C ASP A 166 -0.48 9.57 -25.80
N GLU A 167 0.75 9.45 -25.29
CA GLU A 167 1.82 8.65 -25.89
C GLU A 167 1.50 7.15 -25.93
N ALA A 168 1.04 6.59 -24.80
CA ALA A 168 0.62 5.19 -24.75
C ALA A 168 -0.54 4.90 -25.71
N LYS A 169 -1.54 5.78 -25.81
CA LYS A 169 -2.65 5.62 -26.75
C LYS A 169 -2.16 5.65 -28.21
N LEU A 170 -1.24 6.56 -28.54
CA LEU A 170 -0.74 6.70 -29.90
C LEU A 170 0.04 5.44 -30.35
N ALA A 171 0.84 4.85 -29.46
CA ALA A 171 1.50 3.57 -29.71
C ALA A 171 0.49 2.44 -30.00
N PHE A 172 -0.54 2.30 -29.17
CA PHE A 172 -1.61 1.31 -29.37
C PHE A 172 -2.35 1.50 -30.69
N ASP A 173 -2.73 2.73 -31.05
CA ASP A 173 -3.45 3.02 -32.30
C ASP A 173 -2.56 2.74 -33.54
N THR A 174 -1.24 2.98 -33.46
CA THR A 174 -0.30 2.64 -34.54
C THR A 174 -0.10 1.13 -34.73
N ASP A 175 0.04 0.36 -33.66
CA ASP A 175 0.19 -1.10 -33.78
C ASP A 175 -1.14 -1.77 -34.19
N ALA A 176 -2.29 -1.25 -33.74
CA ALA A 176 -3.60 -1.70 -34.22
C ALA A 176 -3.78 -1.47 -35.73
N SER A 177 -3.30 -0.33 -36.23
CA SER A 177 -3.34 0.00 -37.67
C SER A 177 -2.44 -0.94 -38.49
N ARG A 178 -1.24 -1.25 -38.00
CA ARG A 178 -0.30 -2.22 -38.65
C ARG A 178 -0.82 -3.65 -38.68
N LEU A 179 -1.71 -4.03 -37.76
CA LEU A 179 -2.39 -5.34 -37.75
C LEU A 179 -3.63 -5.39 -38.67
N GLY A 180 -4.09 -4.24 -39.19
CA GLY A 180 -5.21 -4.16 -40.13
C GLY A 180 -4.80 -4.16 -41.61
N GLU A 181 -3.49 -4.10 -41.92
CA GLU A 181 -2.93 -4.12 -43.28
C GLU A 181 -2.27 -5.48 -43.64
N LEU A 182 -2.58 -6.55 -42.88
CA LEU A 182 -2.18 -7.94 -43.11
C LEU A 182 -3.40 -8.83 -43.39
#